data_AF-A0A291B8K8-F1
#
_entry.id   AF-A0A291B8K8-F1
#
_cell.length_a   1.000
_cell.length_b   1.000
_cell.length_c   1.000
_cell.angle_alpha   90.00
_cell.angle_beta   90.00
_cell.angle_gamma   90.00
#
_symmetry.space_group_name_H-M   'P 1'
#
loop_
_entity.id
_entity.type
_entity.pdbx_description
1 polymer ?
#
loop_
_entity_poly.entity_id
_entity_poly.type
_entity_poly.pdbx_seq_one_letter_code
_entity_poly.pdbx_strand_id
1 'polypeptide(L)' 'MFKLMNKFRYKITNSKQYNQALINCGSLTFWIDEKTIQLWNQIKQGNHGRSRLFNDLTIVTALMVIFIFSKLLKGR' A
#
# COMPACT_ATOMS: atom_id res chain seq x y z
N MET A 1 36.47 4.63 -32.29
CA MET A 1 36.93 4.72 -30.89
C MET A 1 35.88 5.48 -30.08
N PHE A 2 34.94 4.79 -29.44
CA PHE A 2 33.87 5.42 -28.67
C PHE A 2 34.36 5.75 -27.25
N LYS A 3 34.34 7.04 -26.92
CA LYS A 3 34.73 7.57 -25.61
C LYS A 3 33.65 7.18 -24.59
N LEU A 4 33.97 6.33 -23.63
CA LEU A 4 33.11 6.03 -22.48
C LEU A 4 32.95 7.32 -21.65
N MET A 5 31.80 7.97 -21.78
CA MET A 5 31.42 9.09 -20.93
C MET A 5 31.40 8.63 -19.47
N ASN A 6 32.26 9.24 -18.66
CA ASN A 6 32.38 8.96 -17.24
C ASN A 6 31.04 9.34 -16.57
N LYS A 7 30.27 8.34 -16.10
CA LYS A 7 29.02 8.59 -15.38
C LYS A 7 29.35 9.30 -14.07
N PHE A 8 29.04 10.60 -13.97
CA PHE A 8 29.11 11.31 -12.71
C PHE A 8 28.22 10.61 -11.67
N ARG A 9 28.84 10.06 -10.62
CA ARG A 9 28.13 9.46 -9.49
C ARG A 9 27.84 10.56 -8.48
N TYR A 10 26.65 11.14 -8.57
CA TYR A 10 26.18 12.11 -7.60
C TYR A 10 25.89 11.40 -6.27
N LYS A 11 26.48 11.89 -5.17
CA LYS A 11 26.23 11.37 -3.83
C LYS A 11 24.96 12.05 -3.28
N ILE A 12 23.88 11.29 -3.12
CA ILE A 12 22.62 11.82 -2.58
C ILE A 12 22.80 12.02 -1.07
N THR A 13 23.18 13.23 -0.67
CA THR A 13 23.34 13.62 0.74
C THR A 13 21.99 13.85 1.44
N ASN A 14 20.93 14.16 0.68
CA ASN A 14 19.61 14.45 1.21
C ASN A 14 18.64 13.24 1.27
N SER A 15 19.16 12.01 1.25
CA SER A 15 18.32 10.81 1.21
C SER A 15 17.34 10.73 2.39
N LYS A 16 17.78 11.17 3.58
CA LYS A 16 16.97 11.11 4.80
C LYS A 16 15.77 12.07 4.77
N GLN A 17 15.95 13.34 4.42
CA GLN A 17 14.82 14.28 4.37
C GLN A 17 13.88 13.95 3.20
N TYR A 18 14.44 13.51 2.07
CA TYR A 18 13.66 13.07 0.93
C TYR A 18 12.76 11.88 1.28
N ASN A 19 13.29 10.85 1.95
CA ASN A 19 12.47 9.72 2.43
C ASN A 19 11.41 10.15 3.44
N GLN A 20 11.74 11.08 4.35
CA GLN A 20 10.76 11.60 5.31
C GLN A 20 9.60 12.32 4.62
N ALA A 21 9.90 13.12 3.58
CA ALA A 21 8.87 13.79 2.77
C ALA A 21 7.99 12.76 2.04
N LEU A 22 8.56 11.70 1.47
CA LEU A 22 7.78 10.62 0.84
C LEU A 22 6.86 9.89 1.82
N ILE A 23 7.34 9.60 3.04
CA ILE A 23 6.53 9.00 4.11
C ILE A 23 5.35 9.92 4.45
N ASN A 24 5.60 11.21 4.65
CA ASN A 24 4.56 12.19 4.97
C ASN A 24 3.56 12.40 3.82
N CYS A 25 3.99 12.29 2.56
CA CYS A 25 3.11 12.37 1.39
C CYS A 25 2.21 11.14 1.21
N GLY A 26 2.60 9.97 1.75
CA GLY A 26 1.85 8.71 1.65
C GLY A 26 1.14 8.29 2.94
N SER A 27 1.35 9.01 4.05
CA SER A 27 0.74 8.69 5.34
C SER A 27 -0.74 9.07 5.35
N LEU A 28 -1.62 8.07 5.45
CA LEU A 28 -3.06 8.25 5.57
C LEU A 28 -3.58 7.55 6.83
N THR A 29 -4.34 8.28 7.63
CA THR A 29 -5.08 7.74 8.78
C THR A 29 -6.56 7.69 8.45
N PHE A 30 -7.18 6.53 8.55
CA PHE A 30 -8.60 6.35 8.34
C PHE A 30 -9.21 5.52 9.45
N TRP A 31 -10.50 5.76 9.71
CA TRP A 31 -11.28 5.06 10.70
C TRP A 31 -12.03 3.92 10.02
N ILE A 32 -12.01 2.74 10.62
CA ILE A 32 -12.72 1.55 10.15
C ILE A 32 -13.81 1.24 11.19
N ASP A 33 -15.01 0.92 10.70
CA ASP A 33 -16.10 0.48 11.57
C ASP A 33 -15.73 -0.80 12.35
N GLU A 34 -16.12 -0.87 13.62
CA GLU A 34 -15.73 -1.96 14.51
C GLU A 34 -16.26 -3.32 14.03
N LYS A 35 -17.44 -3.33 13.42
CA LYS A 35 -18.04 -4.53 12.81
C LYS A 35 -17.16 -5.08 11.70
N THR A 36 -16.61 -4.20 10.86
CA THR A 36 -15.69 -4.59 9.79
C THR A 36 -14.42 -5.20 10.35
N ILE A 37 -13.89 -4.66 11.46
CA ILE A 37 -12.70 -5.21 12.13
C ILE A 37 -12.99 -6.62 12.66
N GLN A 38 -14.13 -6.81 13.32
CA GLN A 38 -14.55 -8.12 13.83
C GLN A 38 -14.70 -9.15 12.70
N LEU A 39 -15.27 -8.73 11.57
CA LEU A 39 -15.52 -9.57 10.40
C LEU A 39 -14.28 -9.76 9.51
N TRP A 40 -13.18 -9.05 9.78
CA TRP A 40 -11.96 -9.07 8.96
C TRP A 40 -11.31 -10.46 8.95
N ASN A 41 -11.45 -11.17 10.06
CA ASN A 41 -10.90 -12.50 10.22
C ASN A 41 -11.72 -13.51 9.38
N GLN A 42 -11.01 -14.21 8.50
CA GLN A 42 -11.56 -15.29 7.70
C GLN A 42 -12.24 -16.36 8.58
N ILE A 43 -13.37 -16.89 8.11
CA ILE A 43 -13.93 -18.12 8.69
C ILE A 43 -12.99 -19.26 8.29
N LYS A 44 -12.33 -19.89 9.27
CA LYS A 44 -11.44 -21.03 9.02
C LYS A 44 -12.24 -22.15 8.36
N GLN A 45 -11.98 -22.41 7.08
CA GLN A 45 -12.49 -23.60 6.42
C GLN A 45 -11.53 -24.76 6.65
N GLY A 46 -12.07 -25.90 7.09
CA GLY A 46 -11.30 -27.05 7.58
C GLY A 46 -10.47 -27.79 6.52
N ASN A 47 -10.63 -27.47 5.23
CA ASN A 47 -10.01 -28.24 4.16
C ASN A 47 -9.06 -27.35 3.33
N HIS A 48 -7.79 -27.77 3.25
CA HIS A 48 -6.80 -27.18 2.35
C HIS A 48 -7.31 -27.21 0.89
N GLY A 49 -7.11 -26.11 0.16
CA GLY A 49 -7.50 -25.96 -1.24
C GLY A 49 -8.87 -25.33 -1.48
N ARG A 50 -9.72 -25.16 -0.45
CA ARG A 50 -11.00 -24.44 -0.59
C ARG A 50 -10.79 -22.93 -0.50
N SER A 51 -11.50 -22.17 -1.34
CA SER A 51 -11.43 -20.71 -1.34
C SER A 51 -11.89 -20.14 0.00
N ARG A 52 -11.14 -19.18 0.53
CA ARG A 52 -11.48 -18.49 1.77
C ARG A 52 -12.79 -17.72 1.59
N LEU A 53 -13.68 -17.83 2.56
CA LEU A 53 -14.89 -17.00 2.61
C LEU A 53 -14.60 -15.74 3.42
N PHE A 54 -14.97 -14.61 2.84
CA PHE A 54 -14.92 -13.30 3.47
C PHE A 54 -16.33 -12.73 3.50
N ASN A 55 -16.58 -11.84 4.46
CA ASN A 55 -17.85 -11.13 4.51
C ASN A 55 -17.86 -10.01 3.46
N ASP A 56 -19.02 -9.72 2.88
CA ASP A 56 -19.17 -8.68 1.87
C ASP A 56 -18.72 -7.32 2.39
N LEU A 57 -19.02 -7.03 3.67
CA LEU A 57 -18.61 -5.79 4.32
C LEU A 57 -17.08 -5.61 4.29
N THR A 58 -16.32 -6.68 4.55
CA THR A 58 -14.85 -6.58 4.62
C THR A 58 -14.23 -6.46 3.24
N ILE A 59 -14.78 -7.19 2.26
CA ILE A 59 -14.40 -7.06 0.84
C ILE A 59 -14.60 -5.62 0.37
N VAL A 60 -15.77 -5.03 0.62
CA VAL A 60 -16.07 -3.65 0.19
C VAL A 60 -15.12 -2.65 0.84
N THR A 61 -14.88 -2.74 2.15
CA THR A 61 -13.91 -1.85 2.81
C THR A 61 -12.48 -2.05 2.31
N ALA A 62 -12.03 -3.28 2.06
CA ALA A 62 -10.71 -3.52 1.51
C ALA A 62 -10.55 -2.90 0.11
N LEU A 63 -11.58 -3.04 -0.73
CA LEU A 63 -11.61 -2.40 -2.05
C LEU A 63 -11.60 -0.87 -1.96
N MET A 64 -12.34 -0.29 -1.01
CA MET A 64 -12.31 1.16 -0.78
C MET A 64 -10.91 1.64 -0.38
N VAL A 65 -10.23 0.93 0.52
CA VAL A 65 -8.86 1.26 0.92
C VAL A 65 -7.91 1.18 -0.28
N ILE A 66 -7.94 0.08 -1.04
CA ILE A 66 -7.12 -0.08 -2.26
C ILE A 66 -7.41 1.05 -3.26
N PHE A 67 -8.67 1.41 -3.46
CA PHE A 67 -9.07 2.48 -4.36
C PHE A 67 -8.51 3.84 -3.91
N ILE A 68 -8.66 4.19 -2.64
CA ILE A 68 -8.15 5.45 -2.07
C ILE A 68 -6.63 5.53 -2.23
N PHE A 69 -5.89 4.48 -1.87
CA PHE A 69 -4.44 4.43 -2.06
C PHE A 69 -4.04 4.54 -3.54
N SER A 70 -4.76 3.84 -4.42
CA SER A 70 -4.51 3.89 -5.86
C SER A 70 -4.75 5.29 -6.43
N LYS A 71 -5.76 6.01 -5.93
CA LYS A 71 -6.03 7.40 -6.33
C LYS A 71 -4.99 8.39 -5.78
N LEU A 72 -4.48 8.18 -4.57
CA LEU A 72 -3.45 9.02 -3.96
C LEU A 72 -2.08 8.85 -4.65
N LEU A 73 -1.75 7.63 -5.04
CA LEU A 73 -0.47 7.31 -5.70
C LEU A 73 -0.45 7.66 -7.19
N LYS A 74 -1.62 7.72 -7.82
CA LYS A 74 -1.78 8.18 -9.20
C LYS A 74 -1.85 9.71 -9.17
N GLY A 75 -0.69 10.34 -8.97
CA GLY A 75 -0.54 11.79 -8.99
C GLY A 75 -1.26 12.41 -10.18
N ARG A 76 -1.93 13.55 -9.95
CA ARG A 76 -2.50 14.36 -11.02
C ARG A 76 -1.39 14.98 -11.86
#